data_AF-A0A662GTS1-F1
#
_entry.id   AF-A0A662GTS1-F1
#
_cell.length_a   1.000
_cell.length_b   1.000
_cell.length_c   1.000
_cell.angle_alpha   90.00
_cell.angle_beta   90.00
_cell.angle_gamma   90.00
#
_symmetry.space_group_name_H-M   'P 1'
#
loop_
_entity.id
_entity.type
_entity.pdbx_description
1 polymer ?
#
loop_
_entity_poly.entity_id
_entity_poly.type
_entity_poly.pdbx_seq_one_letter_code
_entity_poly.pdbx_strand_id
1 'polypeptide(L)'
;MGEMTYRERFQAWMHYRSVDRLPYYEWLGYWSETIDRWRSEGLPPGVDVYDYFDFDKRERVPIDLGPIPRFVRKTVEETDRYEIYRDESGVVVKRLKIGTSMPTFIEHPVKDWSDWECMKERYDPDDLRRLPLTWGDELFEYYATTDRVVVLSVTGFF
;
A
#
# COMPACT_ATOMS: atom_id res chain seq x y z
N MET A 1 -16.73 1.42 -29.90
CA MET A 1 -16.34 2.42 -28.89
C MET A 1 -14.87 2.72 -29.09
N GLY A 2 -14.43 3.98 -28.96
CA GLY A 2 -13.00 4.30 -28.96
C GLY A 2 -12.30 3.74 -27.72
N GLU A 3 -10.99 3.65 -27.77
CA GLU A 3 -10.14 3.30 -26.62
C GLU A 3 -10.32 4.33 -25.50
N MET A 4 -10.56 3.87 -24.28
CA MET A 4 -10.71 4.72 -23.09
C MET A 4 -9.38 4.81 -22.34
N THR A 5 -9.13 5.95 -21.71
CA THR A 5 -8.06 6.06 -20.70
C THR A 5 -8.37 5.19 -19.47
N TYR A 6 -7.36 4.92 -18.63
CA TYR A 6 -7.55 4.19 -17.38
C TYR A 6 -8.61 4.85 -16.48
N ARG A 7 -8.57 6.18 -16.38
CA ARG A 7 -9.51 6.99 -15.61
C ARG A 7 -10.92 6.95 -16.19
N GLU A 8 -11.08 7.13 -17.50
CA GLU A 8 -12.40 7.07 -18.14
C GLU A 8 -13.05 5.70 -17.98
N ARG A 9 -12.28 4.63 -18.20
CA ARG A 9 -12.73 3.25 -18.03
C ARG A 9 -13.18 2.99 -16.60
N PHE A 10 -12.38 3.36 -15.61
CA PHE A 10 -12.72 3.20 -14.20
C PHE A 10 -14.00 3.97 -13.85
N GLN A 11 -14.10 5.24 -14.25
CA GLN A 11 -15.27 6.06 -13.97
C GLN A 11 -16.54 5.50 -14.61
N ALA A 12 -16.46 5.09 -15.88
CA ALA A 12 -17.59 4.46 -16.58
C ALA A 12 -18.01 3.16 -15.90
N TRP A 13 -17.05 2.30 -15.55
CA TRP A 13 -17.30 1.03 -14.86
C TRP A 13 -18.00 1.25 -13.52
N MET A 14 -17.47 2.13 -12.67
CA MET A 14 -18.03 2.41 -11.34
C MET A 14 -19.41 3.08 -11.39
N HIS A 15 -19.77 3.71 -12.52
CA HIS A 15 -21.08 4.29 -12.77
C HIS A 15 -21.98 3.39 -13.62
N TYR A 16 -21.66 2.11 -13.76
CA TYR A 16 -22.45 1.11 -14.49
C TYR A 16 -22.72 1.49 -15.96
N ARG A 17 -21.77 2.17 -16.60
CA ARG A 17 -21.81 2.51 -18.03
C ARG A 17 -20.98 1.51 -18.84
N SER A 18 -21.21 1.48 -20.15
CA SER A 18 -20.41 0.66 -21.07
C SER A 18 -18.94 1.09 -21.07
N VAL A 19 -18.03 0.10 -21.10
CA VAL A 19 -16.57 0.27 -21.15
C VAL A 19 -15.97 -0.45 -22.35
N ASP A 20 -14.80 -0.01 -22.80
CA ASP A 20 -14.04 -0.63 -23.89
C ASP A 20 -13.49 -2.02 -23.52
N ARG A 21 -13.02 -2.17 -22.28
CA ARG A 21 -12.72 -3.45 -21.60
C ARG A 21 -12.97 -3.32 -20.09
N LEU A 22 -13.02 -4.46 -19.39
CA LEU A 22 -13.12 -4.45 -17.93
C LEU A 22 -11.87 -3.80 -17.31
N PRO A 23 -12.03 -3.01 -16.23
CA PRO A 23 -10.87 -2.55 -15.49
C PRO A 23 -10.08 -3.73 -14.91
N TYR A 24 -8.77 -3.72 -15.06
CA TYR A 24 -7.87 -4.80 -14.67
C TYR A 24 -6.79 -4.27 -13.73
N TYR A 25 -6.87 -4.64 -12.45
CA TYR A 25 -5.96 -4.16 -11.41
C TYR A 25 -5.45 -5.31 -10.55
N GLU A 26 -4.18 -5.21 -10.14
CA GLU A 26 -3.63 -5.96 -9.01
C GLU A 26 -3.60 -5.06 -7.76
N TRP A 27 -4.08 -5.57 -6.62
CA TRP A 27 -4.28 -4.78 -5.40
C TRP A 27 -3.23 -5.07 -4.31
N LEU A 28 -2.84 -6.33 -4.13
CA LEU A 28 -1.93 -6.78 -3.07
C LEU A 28 -0.47 -6.71 -3.50
N GLY A 29 -0.22 -6.91 -4.80
CA GLY A 29 1.11 -7.04 -5.34
C GLY A 29 1.69 -8.44 -5.15
N TYR A 30 2.99 -8.58 -5.45
CA TYR A 30 3.66 -9.87 -5.51
C TYR A 30 4.87 -9.89 -4.58
N TRP A 31 5.05 -11.01 -3.89
CA TRP A 31 6.28 -11.28 -3.15
C TRP A 31 7.47 -11.37 -4.11
N SER A 32 8.64 -10.92 -3.65
CA SER A 32 9.89 -10.95 -4.43
C SER A 32 10.18 -12.34 -5.00
N GLU A 33 9.98 -13.38 -4.21
CA GLU A 33 10.23 -14.77 -4.58
C GLU A 33 9.27 -15.25 -5.68
N THR A 34 8.04 -14.73 -5.72
CA THR A 34 7.10 -15.00 -6.82
C THR A 34 7.62 -14.39 -8.11
N ILE A 35 8.10 -13.14 -8.07
CA ILE A 35 8.66 -12.44 -9.23
C ILE A 35 9.93 -13.15 -9.71
N ASP A 36 10.81 -13.55 -8.78
CA ASP A 36 12.05 -14.26 -9.11
C ASP A 36 11.79 -15.64 -9.72
N ARG A 37 10.75 -16.35 -9.25
CA ARG A 37 10.30 -17.59 -9.89
C ARG A 37 9.75 -17.34 -11.30
N TRP A 38 8.91 -16.32 -11.49
CA TRP A 38 8.38 -16.01 -12.83
C TRP A 38 9.50 -15.68 -13.82
N ARG A 39 10.57 -15.02 -13.38
CA ARG A 39 11.76 -14.77 -14.22
C ARG A 39 12.44 -16.06 -14.67
N SER A 40 12.50 -17.09 -13.83
CA SER A 40 13.03 -18.40 -14.24
C SER A 40 12.06 -19.21 -15.13
N GLU A 41 10.77 -18.88 -15.07
CA GLU A 41 9.71 -19.51 -15.87
C GLU A 41 9.44 -18.79 -17.21
N GLY A 42 10.07 -17.65 -17.48
CA GLY A 42 10.02 -16.97 -18.79
C GLY A 42 9.60 -15.50 -18.76
N LEU A 43 9.35 -14.89 -17.60
CA LEU A 43 9.15 -13.45 -17.50
C LEU A 43 10.45 -12.73 -17.93
N PRO A 44 10.42 -11.82 -18.93
CA PRO A 44 11.63 -11.19 -19.43
C PRO A 44 12.40 -10.41 -18.34
N PRO A 45 13.73 -10.42 -18.36
CA PRO A 45 14.52 -9.69 -17.37
C PRO A 45 14.28 -8.17 -17.50
N GLY A 46 14.13 -7.49 -16.36
CA GLY A 46 14.03 -6.03 -16.30
C GLY A 46 12.65 -5.46 -16.62
N VAL A 47 11.66 -6.27 -16.97
CA VAL A 47 10.28 -5.78 -17.15
C VAL A 47 9.59 -5.59 -15.81
N ASP A 48 8.81 -4.53 -15.71
CA ASP A 48 7.85 -4.38 -14.62
C ASP A 48 6.67 -5.34 -14.84
N VAL A 49 6.25 -6.01 -13.78
CA VAL A 49 5.17 -7.01 -13.83
C VAL A 49 3.84 -6.35 -14.19
N TYR A 50 3.60 -5.13 -13.71
CA TYR A 50 2.34 -4.44 -13.99
C TYR A 50 2.24 -4.04 -15.45
N ASP A 51 3.34 -3.57 -16.03
CA ASP A 51 3.42 -3.26 -17.47
C ASP A 51 3.35 -4.54 -18.34
N TYR A 52 4.00 -5.63 -17.92
CA TYR A 52 4.00 -6.89 -18.69
C TYR A 52 2.60 -7.49 -18.86
N PHE A 53 1.75 -7.41 -17.83
CA PHE A 53 0.37 -7.90 -17.85
C PHE A 53 -0.65 -6.84 -18.26
N ASP A 54 -0.21 -5.64 -18.67
CA ASP A 54 -1.07 -4.51 -19.08
C ASP A 54 -2.15 -4.16 -18.04
N PHE A 55 -1.77 -4.08 -16.77
CA PHE A 55 -2.68 -3.62 -15.73
C PHE A 55 -3.01 -2.13 -15.90
N ASP A 56 -4.25 -1.76 -15.56
CA ASP A 56 -4.67 -0.38 -15.55
C ASP A 56 -3.86 0.43 -14.51
N LYS A 57 -3.44 1.63 -14.92
CA LYS A 57 -2.52 2.45 -14.12
C LYS A 57 -3.28 3.35 -13.14
N ARG A 58 -2.74 3.45 -11.94
CA ARG A 58 -3.26 4.27 -10.83
C ARG A 58 -2.15 5.11 -10.21
N GLU A 59 -2.53 6.27 -9.71
CA GLU A 59 -1.69 7.18 -8.94
C GLU A 59 -2.14 7.18 -7.49
N ARG A 60 -1.25 6.80 -6.58
CA ARG A 60 -1.56 6.82 -5.15
C ARG A 60 -1.24 8.19 -4.59
N VAL A 61 -2.21 8.82 -3.94
CA VAL A 61 -1.97 10.04 -3.17
C VAL A 61 -1.11 9.67 -1.95
N PRO A 62 0.13 10.19 -1.83
CA PRO A 62 1.10 9.71 -0.85
C PRO A 62 0.91 10.41 0.51
N ILE A 63 -0.27 10.24 1.11
CA ILE A 63 -0.58 10.72 2.46
C ILE A 63 -0.13 9.68 3.49
N ASP A 64 0.58 10.10 4.54
CA ASP A 64 0.92 9.23 5.67
C ASP A 64 -0.32 8.99 6.55
N LEU A 65 -0.82 7.77 6.53
CA LEU A 65 -1.99 7.32 7.31
C LEU A 65 -1.62 6.51 8.56
N GLY A 66 -0.34 6.37 8.87
CA GLY A 66 0.10 5.66 10.08
C GLY A 66 0.26 6.58 11.30
N PRO A 67 0.75 6.04 12.43
CA PRO A 67 0.98 6.82 13.63
C PRO A 67 2.17 7.77 13.46
N ILE A 68 2.02 9.01 13.88
CA ILE A 68 3.07 10.02 13.86
C ILE A 68 3.26 10.56 15.30
N PRO A 69 4.47 10.46 15.89
CA PRO A 69 5.63 9.75 15.38
C PRO A 69 5.38 8.23 15.31
N ARG A 70 6.15 7.54 14.47
CA ARG A 70 6.20 6.07 14.44
C ARG A 70 6.75 5.52 15.76
N PHE A 71 6.42 4.27 16.07
CA PHE A 71 7.12 3.55 17.14
C PHE A 71 8.53 3.19 16.69
N VAL A 72 9.50 3.28 17.61
CA VAL A 72 10.86 2.82 17.34
C VAL A 72 10.84 1.30 17.30
N ARG A 73 11.35 0.73 16.20
CA ARG A 73 11.49 -0.72 16.06
C ARG A 73 12.31 -1.28 17.22
N LYS A 74 11.78 -2.30 17.90
CA LYS A 74 12.46 -2.98 19.00
C LYS A 74 12.32 -4.48 18.86
N THR A 75 13.44 -5.18 18.72
CA THR A 75 13.49 -6.65 18.73
C THR A 75 13.22 -7.16 20.15
N VAL A 76 12.30 -8.12 20.25
CA VAL A 76 11.90 -8.80 21.48
C VAL A 76 12.61 -10.14 21.60
N GLU A 77 12.69 -10.88 20.49
CA GLU A 77 13.33 -12.18 20.41
C GLU A 77 13.89 -12.39 19.01
N GLU A 78 15.05 -13.04 18.89
CA GLU A 78 15.64 -13.37 17.61
C GLU A 78 16.27 -14.77 17.67
N THR A 79 16.00 -15.56 16.63
CA THR A 79 16.56 -16.91 16.44
C THR A 79 17.11 -17.02 15.02
N ASP A 80 17.73 -18.14 14.67
CA ASP A 80 18.17 -18.39 13.28
C ASP A 80 17.00 -18.47 12.28
N ARG A 81 15.78 -18.75 12.77
CA ARG A 81 14.60 -18.97 11.91
C ARG A 81 13.66 -17.77 11.83
N TYR A 82 13.51 -17.03 12.91
CA TYR A 82 12.53 -15.93 13.00
C TYR A 82 13.01 -14.80 13.90
N GLU A 83 12.35 -13.66 13.77
CA GLU A 83 12.47 -12.51 14.65
C GLU A 83 11.08 -12.12 15.16
N ILE A 84 11.00 -11.75 16.44
CA ILE A 84 9.85 -11.09 17.04
C ILE A 84 10.26 -9.65 17.35
N TYR A 85 9.50 -8.69 16.84
CA TYR A 85 9.80 -7.27 17.04
C TYR A 85 8.52 -6.44 17.09
N ARG A 86 8.62 -5.28 17.74
CA ARG A 86 7.61 -4.22 17.62
C ARG A 86 7.88 -3.41 16.36
N ASP A 87 6.89 -3.29 15.50
CA ASP A 87 6.99 -2.53 14.26
C ASP A 87 6.72 -1.02 14.47
N GLU A 88 6.74 -0.28 13.38
CA GLU A 88 6.54 1.18 13.37
C GLU A 88 5.11 1.62 13.69
N SER A 89 4.14 0.71 13.53
CA SER A 89 2.74 0.88 13.93
C SER A 89 2.51 0.56 15.41
N GLY A 90 3.53 -0.02 16.06
CA GLY A 90 3.51 -0.38 17.46
C GLY A 90 3.03 -1.80 17.73
N VAL A 91 2.78 -2.59 16.69
CA VAL A 91 2.32 -3.98 16.77
C VAL A 91 3.54 -4.90 16.95
N VAL A 92 3.43 -5.87 17.85
CA VAL A 92 4.44 -6.94 18.02
C VAL A 92 4.12 -8.04 17.02
N VAL A 93 5.06 -8.32 16.13
CA VAL A 93 4.92 -9.31 15.07
C VAL A 93 6.06 -10.32 15.11
N LYS A 94 5.76 -11.55 14.71
CA LYS A 94 6.75 -12.61 14.44
C LYS A 94 6.88 -12.82 12.94
N ARG A 95 8.09 -12.67 12.43
CA ARG A 95 8.41 -12.85 11.00
C ARG A 95 9.48 -13.92 10.84
N LEU A 96 9.33 -14.77 9.81
CA LEU A 96 10.39 -15.69 9.38
C LEU A 96 11.53 -14.91 8.71
N LYS A 97 12.78 -15.28 9.02
CA LYS A 97 13.96 -14.69 8.40
C LYS A 97 14.17 -15.14 6.94
N ILE A 98 13.68 -16.34 6.61
CA ILE A 98 13.83 -16.96 5.31
C ILE A 98 12.45 -17.25 4.71
N GLY A 99 12.32 -16.91 3.44
CA GLY A 99 11.08 -17.01 2.70
C GLY A 99 10.09 -15.93 3.09
N THR A 100 9.00 -15.90 2.33
CA THR A 100 8.00 -14.87 2.48
C THR A 100 6.66 -15.46 2.88
N SER A 101 6.19 -15.01 4.04
CA SER A 101 4.90 -15.34 4.60
C SER A 101 4.34 -14.11 5.30
N MET A 102 3.02 -14.07 5.47
CA MET A 102 2.43 -13.11 6.39
C MET A 102 3.05 -13.27 7.79
N PRO A 103 3.48 -12.17 8.44
CA PRO A 103 3.89 -12.21 9.84
C PRO A 103 2.75 -12.67 10.74
N THR A 104 3.09 -13.33 11.84
CA THR A 104 2.12 -13.62 12.90
C THR A 104 2.01 -12.39 13.80
N PHE A 105 0.80 -11.84 13.93
CA PHE A 105 0.51 -10.80 14.91
C PHE A 105 0.47 -11.42 16.30
N ILE A 106 1.27 -10.88 17.23
CA ILE A 106 1.36 -11.34 18.62
C ILE A 106 0.58 -10.41 19.53
N GLU A 107 0.75 -9.10 19.37
CA GLU A 107 0.19 -8.11 20.29
C GLU A 107 -0.03 -6.78 19.58
N HIS A 108 -1.23 -6.21 19.73
CA HIS A 108 -1.57 -4.89 19.21
C HIS A 108 -1.39 -3.81 20.29
N PRO A 109 -1.06 -2.56 19.92
CA PRO A 109 -0.82 -1.49 20.87
C PRO A 109 -2.09 -0.97 21.55
N VAL A 110 -3.28 -1.35 21.07
CA VAL A 110 -4.58 -0.96 21.62
C VAL A 110 -5.31 -2.20 22.10
N LYS A 111 -5.45 -2.35 23.43
CA LYS A 111 -6.15 -3.48 24.07
C LYS A 111 -7.37 -3.03 24.85
N ASP A 112 -7.38 -1.77 25.26
CA ASP A 112 -8.49 -1.14 25.96
C ASP A 112 -8.64 0.34 25.56
N TRP A 113 -9.60 1.01 26.20
CA TRP A 113 -9.89 2.41 25.93
C TRP A 113 -8.75 3.37 26.33
N SER A 114 -8.01 3.04 27.39
CA SER A 114 -6.87 3.86 27.82
C SER A 114 -5.75 3.80 26.78
N ASP A 115 -5.47 2.62 26.24
CA ASP A 115 -4.51 2.47 25.15
C ASP A 115 -4.94 3.24 23.91
N TRP A 116 -6.24 3.23 23.59
CA TRP A 116 -6.80 3.99 22.47
C TRP A 116 -6.58 5.50 22.63
N GLU A 117 -6.87 6.07 23.79
CA GLU A 117 -6.64 7.51 24.01
C GLU A 117 -5.17 7.89 23.81
N CYS A 118 -4.23 7.07 24.29
CA CYS A 118 -2.80 7.26 24.06
C CYS A 118 -2.42 7.11 22.57
N MET A 119 -3.02 6.14 21.87
CA MET A 119 -2.71 5.87 20.46
C MET A 119 -3.27 6.97 19.54
N LYS A 120 -4.45 7.50 19.85
CA LYS A 120 -5.15 8.54 19.10
C LYS A 120 -4.32 9.81 18.95
N GLU A 121 -3.49 10.16 19.94
CA GLU A 121 -2.57 11.30 19.86
C GLU A 121 -1.60 11.21 18.66
N ARG A 122 -1.31 10.00 18.17
CA ARG A 122 -0.46 9.77 17.00
C ARG A 122 -1.21 9.90 15.66
N TYR A 123 -2.52 10.08 15.71
CA TYR A 123 -3.41 10.16 14.56
C TYR A 123 -4.03 11.55 14.36
N ASP A 124 -3.31 12.61 14.73
CA ASP A 124 -3.72 13.99 14.43
C ASP A 124 -3.83 14.19 12.90
N PRO A 125 -5.01 14.47 12.33
CA PRO A 125 -5.19 14.66 10.89
C PRO A 125 -4.54 15.96 10.38
N ASP A 126 -4.30 16.94 11.24
CA ASP A 126 -3.75 18.25 10.87
C ASP A 126 -2.20 18.28 10.90
N ASP A 127 -1.56 17.17 11.25
CA ASP A 127 -0.10 17.04 11.24
C ASP A 127 0.46 17.17 9.81
N LEU A 128 1.18 18.26 9.55
CA LEU A 128 1.77 18.54 8.23
C LEU A 128 2.73 17.45 7.74
N ARG A 129 3.29 16.63 8.63
CA ARG A 129 4.14 15.49 8.25
C ARG A 129 3.37 14.41 7.48
N ARG A 130 2.03 14.46 7.49
CA ARG A 130 1.19 13.59 6.66
C ARG A 130 1.27 13.90 5.18
N LEU A 131 1.61 15.13 4.83
CA LEU A 131 1.63 15.60 3.47
C LEU A 131 3.04 15.40 2.87
N PRO A 132 3.14 14.96 1.60
CA PRO A 132 4.42 14.84 0.93
C PRO A 132 5.04 16.23 0.71
N LEU A 133 6.35 16.28 0.48
CA LEU A 133 7.04 17.52 0.11
C LEU A 133 6.52 18.13 -1.20
N THR A 134 5.90 17.31 -2.06
CA THR A 134 5.29 17.71 -3.33
C THR A 134 3.87 18.24 -3.18
N TRP A 135 3.35 18.40 -1.96
CA TRP A 135 1.97 18.84 -1.73
C TRP A 135 1.74 20.32 -2.12
N GLY A 136 1.30 20.55 -3.35
CA GLY A 136 1.03 21.88 -3.89
C GLY A 136 0.44 21.84 -5.31
N ASP A 137 0.31 23.01 -5.92
CA ASP A 137 -0.43 23.22 -7.17
C ASP A 137 0.04 22.32 -8.33
N GLU A 138 1.35 22.12 -8.48
CA GLU A 138 1.90 21.24 -9.53
C GLU A 138 1.40 19.80 -9.41
N LEU A 139 1.37 19.26 -8.20
CA LEU A 139 0.86 17.90 -7.94
C LEU A 139 -0.65 17.83 -8.19
N PHE A 140 -1.40 18.87 -7.83
CA PHE A 140 -2.83 18.92 -8.05
C PHE A 140 -3.19 19.05 -9.54
N GLU A 141 -2.43 19.83 -10.31
CA GLU A 141 -2.57 19.93 -11.76
C GLU A 141 -2.28 18.57 -12.42
N TYR A 142 -1.24 17.88 -11.99
CA TYR A 142 -0.96 16.51 -12.44
C TYR A 142 -2.13 15.56 -12.15
N TYR A 143 -2.65 15.54 -10.92
CA TYR A 143 -3.80 14.69 -10.57
C TYR A 143 -5.09 15.05 -11.31
N ALA A 144 -5.30 16.32 -11.64
CA ALA A 144 -6.45 16.78 -12.40
C ALA A 144 -6.41 16.31 -13.86
N THR A 145 -5.22 16.17 -14.44
CA THR A 145 -5.02 15.96 -15.89
C THR A 145 -4.53 14.56 -16.27
N THR A 146 -3.99 13.78 -15.33
CA THR A 146 -3.50 12.42 -15.62
C THR A 146 -4.61 11.47 -16.08
N ASP A 147 -4.26 10.61 -17.03
CA ASP A 147 -5.08 9.52 -17.55
C ASP A 147 -5.24 8.37 -16.56
N ARG A 148 -4.45 8.36 -15.49
CA ARG A 148 -4.46 7.36 -14.40
C ARG A 148 -5.56 7.63 -13.39
N VAL A 149 -6.04 6.57 -12.74
CA VAL A 149 -6.97 6.71 -11.60
C VAL A 149 -6.20 7.21 -10.37
N VAL A 150 -6.58 8.37 -9.84
CA VAL A 150 -6.02 8.87 -8.58
C VAL A 150 -6.75 8.19 -7.42
N VAL A 151 -6.00 7.49 -6.57
CA VAL A 151 -6.52 6.67 -5.48
C VAL A 151 -5.97 7.11 -4.13
N LEU A 152 -6.85 7.16 -3.14
CA LEU A 152 -6.51 7.20 -1.73
C LEU A 152 -6.86 5.84 -1.13
N SER A 153 -5.93 5.25 -0.41
CA SER A 153 -6.10 3.93 0.20
C SER A 153 -6.05 4.10 1.71
N VAL A 154 -7.20 3.95 2.36
CA VAL A 154 -7.28 3.91 3.82
C VAL A 154 -7.29 2.46 4.25
N THR A 155 -6.27 2.03 4.98
CA THR A 155 -6.27 0.70 5.61
C THR A 155 -7.31 0.69 6.73
N GLY A 156 -8.19 -0.32 6.71
CA GLY A 156 -9.07 -0.58 7.84
C GLY A 156 -8.28 -1.04 9.07
N PHE A 157 -8.91 -0.95 10.25
CA PHE A 157 -8.33 -1.48 11.48
C PHE A 157 -8.34 -3.01 11.42
N PHE A 158 -7.15 -3.63 11.56
CA PHE A 158 -6.98 -5.08 11.73
C PHE A 158 -6.55 -5.38 13.16
#